data_AF-A0A4P6JRE7-F1
#
_entry.id   AF-A0A4P6JRE7-F1
#
_cell.length_a   1.000
_cell.length_b   1.000
_cell.length_c   1.000
_cell.angle_alpha   90.00
_cell.angle_beta   90.00
_cell.angle_gamma   90.00
#
_symmetry.space_group_name_H-M   'P 1'
#
loop_
_entity.id
_entity.type
_entity.pdbx_description
1 polymer ?
#
loop_
_entity_poly.entity_id
_entity_poly.type
_entity_poly.pdbx_seq_one_letter_code
_entity_poly.pdbx_strand_id
1 'polypeptide(L)'
;MSSPISHQSLSTDQVLRDIADYVVETEITSTAASSSASNCLMDVLGCGILALNYQACRRLLGLLLRSRHYWLCGTISNALRSCRCPSSVLY
;
A
#
# COMPACT_ATOMS: atom_id res chain seq x y z
N MET A 1 -30.36 -26.13 24.64
CA MET A 1 -29.18 -27.03 24.69
C MET A 1 -28.32 -26.67 23.50
N SER A 2 -27.13 -26.11 23.75
CA SER A 2 -26.22 -25.67 22.68
C SER A 2 -25.30 -26.81 22.33
N SER A 3 -25.26 -27.18 21.04
CA SER A 3 -24.39 -28.21 20.49
C SER A 3 -22.91 -27.81 20.65
N PRO A 4 -22.00 -28.77 20.93
CA PRO A 4 -20.57 -28.47 20.93
C PRO A 4 -20.11 -28.13 19.50
N ILE A 5 -19.37 -27.04 19.35
CA ILE A 5 -18.73 -26.65 18.09
C ILE A 5 -17.52 -27.59 17.93
N SER A 6 -17.67 -28.59 17.07
CA SER A 6 -16.59 -29.49 16.69
C SER A 6 -15.56 -28.71 15.87
N HIS A 7 -14.38 -28.43 16.44
CA HIS A 7 -13.27 -27.77 15.75
C HIS A 7 -12.54 -28.80 14.88
N GLN A 8 -13.15 -29.17 13.75
CA GLN A 8 -12.55 -30.12 12.81
C GLN A 8 -11.45 -29.39 12.03
N SER A 9 -10.19 -29.81 12.15
CA SER A 9 -9.12 -29.22 11.34
C SER A 9 -9.33 -29.64 9.89
N LEU A 10 -9.95 -28.77 9.10
CA LEU A 10 -10.09 -28.96 7.67
C LEU A 10 -8.70 -29.16 7.06
N SER A 11 -8.56 -30.19 6.23
CA SER A 11 -7.36 -30.38 5.41
C SER A 11 -7.22 -29.20 4.45
N THR A 12 -6.10 -28.49 4.51
CA THR A 12 -5.78 -27.40 3.59
C THR A 12 -5.83 -27.89 2.15
N ASP A 13 -6.38 -27.07 1.25
CA ASP A 13 -6.42 -27.32 -0.19
C ASP A 13 -5.02 -27.62 -0.72
N GLN A 14 -4.94 -28.56 -1.66
CA GLN A 14 -3.68 -29.03 -2.22
C GLN A 14 -2.94 -27.90 -2.94
N VAL A 15 -3.65 -27.05 -3.69
CA VAL A 15 -3.02 -25.92 -4.41
C VAL A 15 -2.34 -24.95 -3.44
N LEU A 16 -2.95 -24.69 -2.29
CA LEU A 16 -2.37 -23.81 -1.27
C LEU A 16 -1.16 -24.45 -0.60
N ARG A 17 -1.17 -25.78 -0.43
CA ARG A 17 -0.04 -26.54 0.09
C ARG A 17 1.13 -26.50 -0.90
N ASP A 18 0.88 -26.73 -2.18
CA ASP A 18 1.92 -26.72 -3.22
C ASP A 18 2.60 -25.34 -3.34
N ILE A 19 1.83 -24.25 -3.20
CA ILE A 19 2.39 -22.88 -3.17
C ILE A 19 3.24 -22.65 -1.92
N ALA A 20 2.76 -23.09 -0.75
CA ALA A 20 3.49 -22.93 0.50
C ALA A 20 4.81 -23.72 0.47
N ASP A 21 4.78 -24.97 0.01
CA ASP A 21 5.95 -25.84 -0.11
C ASP A 21 6.94 -25.24 -1.12
N TYR A 22 6.46 -24.69 -2.25
CA TYR A 22 7.31 -23.98 -3.20
C TYR A 22 8.04 -22.78 -2.56
N VAL A 23 7.32 -21.94 -1.81
CA VAL A 23 7.91 -20.73 -1.20
C VAL A 23 8.92 -21.07 -0.09
N VAL A 24 8.71 -22.16 0.65
CA VAL A 24 9.57 -22.54 1.79
C VAL A 24 10.77 -23.37 1.36
N GLU A 25 10.58 -24.35 0.49
CA GLU A 25 11.61 -25.38 0.24
C GLU A 25 12.45 -25.13 -1.02
N THR A 26 12.02 -24.25 -1.92
CA THR A 26 12.74 -24.07 -3.20
C THR A 26 13.84 -23.02 -3.13
N GLU A 27 15.05 -23.42 -3.55
CA GLU A 27 16.17 -22.51 -3.74
C GLU A 27 16.24 -21.99 -5.19
N ILE A 28 16.30 -20.67 -5.34
CA ILE A 28 16.46 -20.03 -6.65
C ILE A 28 17.95 -19.95 -7.01
N THR A 29 18.39 -20.78 -7.97
CA THR A 29 19.79 -20.86 -8.41
C THR A 29 20.11 -20.06 -9.68
N SER A 30 19.09 -19.50 -10.33
CA SER A 30 19.25 -18.80 -11.61
C SER A 30 19.82 -17.39 -11.42
N THR A 31 21.04 -17.18 -11.89
CA THR A 31 21.72 -15.87 -11.86
C THR A 31 20.98 -14.81 -12.69
N ALA A 32 20.40 -15.21 -13.82
CA ALA A 32 19.60 -14.33 -14.68
C ALA A 32 18.28 -13.90 -14.00
N ALA A 33 17.66 -14.78 -13.21
CA ALA A 33 16.46 -14.44 -12.46
C ALA A 33 16.77 -13.42 -11.36
N SER A 34 17.85 -13.64 -10.60
CA SER A 34 18.27 -12.72 -9.53
C SER A 34 18.71 -11.35 -10.06
N SER A 35 19.43 -11.29 -11.18
CA SER A 35 19.84 -10.02 -11.79
C SER A 35 18.64 -9.24 -12.36
N SER A 36 17.69 -9.93 -13.00
CA SER A 36 16.45 -9.32 -13.49
C SER A 36 15.57 -8.82 -12.34
N ALA A 37 15.47 -9.57 -11.24
CA ALA A 37 14.73 -9.15 -10.05
C ALA A 37 15.30 -7.86 -9.44
N SER A 38 16.63 -7.71 -9.42
CA SER A 38 17.28 -6.47 -8.98
C SER A 38 16.92 -5.27 -9.87
N ASN A 39 16.93 -5.47 -11.19
CA ASN A 39 16.53 -4.41 -12.13
C ASN A 39 15.04 -4.04 -11.99
N CYS A 40 14.17 -5.03 -11.82
CA CYS A 40 12.75 -4.81 -11.56
C CYS A 40 12.52 -4.05 -10.24
N LEU A 41 13.30 -4.37 -9.19
CA LEU A 41 13.23 -3.63 -7.93
C LEU A 41 13.56 -2.14 -8.13
N MET A 42 14.60 -1.83 -8.90
CA MET A 42 14.97 -0.44 -9.21
C MET A 42 13.88 0.29 -10.00
N ASP A 43 13.21 -0.39 -10.93
CA ASP A 43 12.08 0.16 -11.70
C ASP A 43 10.88 0.51 -10.81
N VAL A 44 10.48 -0.40 -9.92
CA VAL A 44 9.36 -0.20 -9.00
C VAL A 44 9.66 0.93 -8.01
N LEU A 45 10.88 1.00 -7.47
CA LEU A 45 11.30 2.10 -6.60
C LEU A 45 11.31 3.44 -7.35
N GLY A 46 11.81 3.46 -8.59
CA GLY A 46 11.81 4.65 -9.44
C GLY A 46 10.38 5.18 -9.67
N CYS A 47 9.45 4.30 -10.03
CA CYS A 47 8.05 4.64 -10.22
C CYS A 47 7.38 5.11 -8.91
N GLY A 48 7.67 4.44 -7.79
CA GLY A 48 7.15 4.79 -6.47
C GLY A 48 7.60 6.18 -5.99
N ILE A 49 8.88 6.53 -6.20
CA ILE A 49 9.41 7.85 -5.86
C ILE A 49 8.83 8.92 -6.79
N LEU A 50 8.72 8.63 -8.09
CA LEU A 50 8.09 9.54 -9.05
C LEU A 50 6.64 9.85 -8.68
N ALA A 51 5.89 8.84 -8.20
CA ALA A 51 4.51 8.99 -7.76
C ALA A 51 4.33 9.97 -6.59
N LEU A 52 5.37 10.19 -5.76
CA LEU A 52 5.33 11.15 -4.66
C LEU A 52 5.27 12.61 -5.13
N ASN A 53 5.64 12.90 -6.39
CA ASN A 53 5.48 14.25 -6.92
C ASN A 53 4.01 14.63 -7.12
N TYR A 54 3.12 13.65 -7.27
CA TYR A 54 1.70 13.86 -7.46
C TYR A 54 0.97 14.01 -6.12
N GLN A 55 0.30 15.15 -5.93
CA GLN A 55 -0.44 15.44 -4.70
C GLN A 55 -1.62 14.46 -4.49
N ALA A 56 -2.18 13.90 -5.55
CA ALA A 56 -3.21 12.87 -5.47
C ALA A 56 -2.68 11.61 -4.76
N CYS A 57 -1.52 11.08 -5.17
CA CYS A 57 -0.90 9.90 -4.56
C CYS A 57 -0.46 10.15 -3.12
N ARG A 58 0.13 11.31 -2.82
CA ARG A 58 0.57 11.65 -1.45
C ARG A 58 -0.56 11.76 -0.43
N ARG A 59 -1.79 12.06 -0.86
CA ARG A 59 -2.95 12.16 0.06
C ARG A 59 -3.38 10.81 0.62
N LEU A 60 -3.09 9.70 -0.07
CA LEU A 60 -3.40 8.35 0.39
C LEU A 60 -2.31 7.75 1.29
N LEU A 61 -1.13 8.37 1.32
CA LEU A 61 0.04 7.90 2.05
C LEU A 61 0.12 8.58 3.42
N GLY A 62 0.25 7.80 4.50
CA GLY A 62 0.42 8.28 5.87
C GLY A 62 -0.54 7.65 6.88
N LEU A 63 -0.39 8.02 8.15
CA LEU A 63 -1.26 7.54 9.23
C LEU A 63 -2.66 8.12 9.10
N LEU A 64 -3.69 7.27 9.17
CA LEU A 64 -5.10 7.67 9.16
C LEU A 64 -5.44 8.72 10.24
N LEU A 65 -4.71 8.69 11.36
CA LEU A 65 -4.85 9.61 12.49
C LEU A 65 -4.29 11.02 12.24
N ARG A 66 -3.56 11.26 11.14
CA ARG A 66 -3.13 12.61 10.74
C ARG A 66 -4.25 13.41 10.06
N SER A 67 -5.46 12.86 10.02
CA SER A 67 -6.68 13.50 9.50
C SER A 67 -7.30 14.54 10.47
N ARG A 68 -6.52 15.09 11.41
CA ARG A 68 -7.01 16.06 12.42
C ARG A 68 -6.18 17.34 12.57
N HIS A 69 -5.33 17.72 11.61
CA HIS A 69 -4.76 19.07 11.58
C HIS A 69 -4.79 19.73 10.18
N TYR A 70 -5.96 19.67 9.54
CA TYR A 70 -6.44 20.77 8.69
C TYR A 70 -7.63 21.43 9.38
N TRP A 71 -7.45 21.96 10.60
CA TRP A 71 -8.50 22.72 11.32
C TRP A 71 -8.00 23.92 12.14
N LEU A 72 -6.71 24.27 12.09
CA LEU A 72 -6.23 25.51 12.72
C LEU A 72 -5.95 26.66 11.74
N CYS A 73 -6.22 26.47 10.44
CA CYS A 73 -6.29 27.58 9.49
C CYS A 73 -7.73 28.10 9.38
N GLY A 74 -8.40 28.36 10.52
CA GLY A 74 -9.84 28.59 10.49
C GLY A 74 -10.50 29.38 11.61
N THR A 75 -9.83 29.78 12.70
CA THR A 75 -10.60 30.38 13.82
C THR A 75 -10.10 31.65 14.46
N ILE A 76 -9.00 32.30 14.06
CA ILE A 76 -8.74 33.68 14.53
C ILE A 76 -8.08 34.54 13.45
N SER A 77 -8.79 35.60 13.07
CA SER A 77 -8.38 36.78 12.29
C SER A 77 -8.65 36.77 10.78
N ASN A 78 -9.77 37.41 10.44
CA ASN A 78 -10.08 38.13 9.21
C ASN A 78 -8.93 38.29 8.21
N ALA A 79 -9.04 37.61 7.06
CA ALA A 79 -8.68 38.19 5.77
C ALA A 79 -9.46 37.47 4.66
N LEU A 80 -10.45 38.18 4.11
CA LEU A 80 -11.16 37.89 2.87
C LEU A 80 -10.18 37.82 1.67
N ARG A 81 -9.40 36.74 1.56
CA ARG A 81 -8.73 36.41 0.30
C ARG A 81 -8.38 34.93 0.25
N SER A 82 -8.91 34.28 -0.78
CA SER A 82 -8.47 32.98 -1.28
C SER A 82 -9.05 31.76 -0.57
N CYS A 83 -10.36 31.57 -0.74
CA CYS A 83 -10.87 30.27 -1.17
C CYS A 83 -10.16 29.87 -2.49
N ARG A 84 -8.88 29.48 -2.42
CA ARG A 84 -8.28 28.63 -3.45
C ARG A 84 -8.61 27.21 -3.04
N CYS A 85 -9.79 26.76 -3.47
CA CYS A 85 -9.82 25.44 -4.07
C CYS A 85 -8.67 25.43 -5.10
N PRO A 86 -7.66 24.55 -5.00
CA PRO A 86 -6.82 24.32 -6.15
C PRO A 86 -7.71 23.63 -7.20
N SER A 87 -8.37 24.46 -8.00
CA SER A 87 -8.83 24.14 -9.34
C SER A 87 -7.61 23.82 -10.19
N SER A 88 -7.08 22.62 -10.00
CA SER A 88 -6.01 22.04 -10.83
C SER A 88 -6.32 20.56 -11.04
N VAL A 89 -7.56 20.31 -11.48
CA VAL A 89 -7.79 19.30 -12.51
C VAL A 89 -7.22 19.90 -13.78
N LEU A 90 -5.95 19.65 -14.07
CA LEU A 90 -5.36 19.70 -15.41
C LEU A 90 -3.95 19.12 -15.30
N TYR A 91 -3.84 17.90 -15.82
CA TYR A 91 -2.66 17.04 -15.94
C TYR A 91 -2.09 16.43 -14.65
#